data_AF-A0A7J6VA70-F1
#
_entry.id   AF-A0A7J6VA70-F1
#
_cell.length_a   1.000
_cell.length_b   1.000
_cell.length_c   1.000
_cell.angle_alpha   90.00
_cell.angle_beta   90.00
_cell.angle_gamma   90.00
#
_symmetry.space_group_name_H-M   'P 1'
#
loop_
_entity.id
_entity.type
_entity.pdbx_description
1 polymer ?
#
loop_
_entity_poly.entity_id
_entity_poly.type
_entity_poly.pdbx_seq_one_letter_code
_entity_poly.pdbx_strand_id
1 'polypeptide(L)'
;METSESSNQNHQFESNRNWVEAQELLKSRLILEDDHTWRLPTATQEHEEEDGLGEKLKYVGGVDLSFSKDDPFIACGALVILDLNNDLKVVYEDFSIVKLQVPYIPGFLAFREAPVLLKLLEKMKADAHPFYPQLLMVDGNGVLHPQGFGLACHLGVLTSLPTIGIGKNLHHVDGLTQSGVRQSLASEENCTRVLITLTGHSGHTWGAAMRSTHGSLKPIFISVGHRISLDTAIEVVKLTCKYRVPEPIRQADLRSRANLQKHPETVQICKVHSIFLHTRKVRRMAGIRDAKSKIVKVEWVLSWIAFFVARLASHMLIIIKLIKDADKFDKGIELPLALCGMVGMNLLNVFLGLDLFKAFRREINPPQNHQE
;
A
#
# COMPACT_ATOMS: atom_id res chain seq x y z
N MET A 1 -8.21 32.41 -19.49
CA MET A 1 -8.64 31.38 -18.54
C MET A 1 -8.91 30.05 -19.24
N GLU A 2 -9.47 30.06 -20.45
CA GLU A 2 -9.59 28.89 -21.35
C GLU A 2 -8.25 28.24 -21.77
N THR A 3 -7.14 28.98 -21.72
CA THR A 3 -5.82 28.50 -22.14
C THR A 3 -5.15 27.58 -21.11
N SER A 4 -5.47 27.67 -19.82
CA SER A 4 -4.85 26.83 -18.77
C SER A 4 -5.56 25.48 -18.59
N GLU A 5 -6.89 25.43 -18.70
CA GLU A 5 -7.66 24.18 -18.60
C GLU A 5 -7.46 23.27 -19.81
N SER A 6 -7.45 23.84 -21.02
CA SER A 6 -7.08 23.11 -22.24
C SER A 6 -5.65 22.61 -22.19
N SER A 7 -4.71 23.37 -21.60
CA SER A 7 -3.32 22.91 -21.44
C SER A 7 -3.18 21.74 -20.47
N ASN A 8 -3.94 21.73 -19.37
CA ASN A 8 -3.82 20.69 -18.34
C ASN A 8 -4.52 19.38 -18.78
N GLN A 9 -5.68 19.51 -19.44
CA GLN A 9 -6.32 18.36 -20.08
C GLN A 9 -5.46 17.82 -21.22
N ASN A 10 -4.93 18.67 -22.11
CA ASN A 10 -4.01 18.23 -23.17
C ASN A 10 -2.75 17.56 -22.60
N HIS A 11 -2.14 18.10 -21.54
CA HIS A 11 -0.99 17.45 -20.89
C HIS A 11 -1.33 16.10 -20.28
N GLN A 12 -2.50 15.93 -19.67
CA GLN A 12 -2.92 14.64 -19.13
C GLN A 12 -3.27 13.63 -20.24
N PHE A 13 -3.90 14.08 -21.33
CA PHE A 13 -4.16 13.26 -22.53
C PHE A 13 -2.86 12.87 -23.25
N GLU A 14 -1.90 13.77 -23.40
CA GLU A 14 -0.56 13.49 -23.95
C GLU A 14 0.23 12.54 -23.04
N SER A 15 0.23 12.79 -21.72
CA SER A 15 0.87 11.88 -20.76
C SER A 15 0.27 10.48 -20.80
N ASN A 16 -1.06 10.36 -20.92
CA ASN A 16 -1.74 9.08 -21.01
C ASN A 16 -1.41 8.35 -22.32
N ARG A 17 -1.34 9.06 -23.45
CA ARG A 17 -0.89 8.47 -24.74
C ARG A 17 0.54 7.95 -24.65
N ASN A 18 1.44 8.76 -24.09
CA ASN A 18 2.83 8.36 -23.88
C ASN A 18 2.94 7.12 -22.98
N TRP A 19 2.08 6.98 -21.96
CA TRP A 19 2.10 5.81 -21.09
C TRP A 19 1.51 4.56 -21.74
N VAL A 20 0.50 4.69 -22.59
CA VAL A 20 -0.01 3.55 -23.39
C VAL A 20 1.10 3.04 -24.31
N GLU A 21 1.76 3.93 -25.05
CA GLU A 21 2.86 3.56 -25.95
C GLU A 21 4.04 2.95 -25.19
N ALA A 22 4.44 3.56 -24.06
CA ALA A 22 5.49 3.01 -23.21
C ALA A 22 5.11 1.63 -22.63
N GLN A 23 3.84 1.44 -22.24
CA GLN A 23 3.35 0.16 -21.73
C GLN A 23 3.40 -0.92 -22.80
N GLU A 24 2.95 -0.64 -24.02
CA GLU A 24 3.01 -1.60 -25.14
C GLU A 24 4.45 -1.92 -25.54
N LEU A 25 5.34 -0.92 -25.55
CA LEU A 25 6.77 -1.14 -25.80
C LEU A 25 7.39 -2.06 -24.75
N LEU A 26 7.12 -1.82 -23.46
CA LEU A 26 7.63 -2.68 -22.38
C LEU A 26 6.99 -4.07 -22.41
N LYS A 27 5.70 -4.16 -22.73
CA LYS A 27 4.95 -5.41 -22.85
C LYS A 27 5.50 -6.30 -23.95
N SER A 28 5.97 -5.72 -25.07
CA SER A 28 6.63 -6.48 -26.15
C SER A 28 7.90 -7.22 -25.72
N ARG A 29 8.50 -6.83 -24.58
CA ARG A 29 9.69 -7.45 -23.99
C ARG A 29 9.37 -8.50 -22.93
N LEU A 30 8.10 -8.82 -22.69
CA LEU A 30 7.71 -9.83 -21.72
C LEU A 30 8.10 -11.23 -22.17
N ILE A 31 8.60 -12.01 -21.21
CA ILE A 31 8.91 -13.43 -21.32
C ILE A 31 8.04 -14.11 -20.27
N LEU A 32 7.19 -15.05 -20.70
CA LEU A 32 6.21 -15.74 -19.84
C LEU A 32 6.58 -17.22 -19.58
N GLU A 33 7.79 -17.59 -19.97
CA GLU A 33 8.39 -18.90 -19.78
C GLU A 33 9.61 -18.80 -18.85
N ASP A 34 10.08 -19.94 -18.37
CA ASP A 34 11.24 -20.01 -17.48
C ASP A 34 12.51 -19.64 -18.24
N ASP A 35 13.03 -18.45 -17.95
CA ASP A 35 14.27 -17.91 -18.50
C ASP A 35 15.17 -17.47 -17.34
N HIS A 36 15.62 -18.46 -16.56
CA HIS A 36 16.50 -18.27 -15.42
C HIS A 36 17.47 -19.45 -15.25
N THR A 37 18.60 -19.21 -14.58
CA THR A 37 19.68 -20.19 -14.43
C THR A 37 19.53 -21.09 -13.20
N TRP A 38 18.65 -20.73 -12.27
CA TRP A 38 18.48 -21.45 -11.01
C TRP A 38 17.39 -22.52 -11.08
N ARG A 39 17.44 -23.48 -10.15
CA ARG A 39 16.44 -24.55 -9.97
C ARG A 39 15.76 -24.47 -8.60
N LEU A 40 14.53 -24.99 -8.52
CA LEU A 40 13.79 -25.05 -7.26
C LEU A 40 14.36 -26.13 -6.33
N PRO A 41 14.33 -25.93 -5.00
CA PRO A 41 14.67 -26.99 -4.05
C PRO A 41 13.56 -28.06 -4.05
N THR A 42 13.76 -29.19 -4.75
CA THR A 42 12.80 -30.29 -4.80
C THR A 42 12.72 -31.02 -3.45
N ALA A 43 11.50 -31.39 -3.02
CA ALA A 43 11.24 -32.08 -1.75
C ALA A 43 11.39 -33.61 -1.79
N THR A 44 11.65 -34.21 -2.96
CA THR A 44 11.77 -35.67 -3.15
C THR A 44 13.20 -36.07 -3.52
N GLN A 45 13.89 -36.61 -2.52
CA GLN A 45 14.91 -37.67 -2.50
C GLN A 45 16.10 -37.66 -3.47
N GLU A 46 17.30 -37.62 -2.87
CA GLU A 46 18.36 -38.66 -2.87
C GLU A 46 18.78 -39.43 -4.14
N HIS A 47 18.24 -39.14 -5.33
CA HIS A 47 18.74 -39.73 -6.56
C HIS A 47 18.97 -38.65 -7.63
N GLU A 48 20.17 -38.74 -8.22
CA GLU A 48 20.65 -38.02 -9.41
C GLU A 48 21.32 -36.66 -9.12
N GLU A 49 22.49 -36.75 -8.49
CA GLU A 49 23.67 -36.04 -9.00
C GLU A 49 23.98 -36.55 -10.41
N GLU A 50 23.26 -36.11 -11.44
CA GLU A 50 23.74 -36.15 -12.83
C GLU A 50 22.83 -35.25 -13.71
N ASP A 51 23.48 -34.42 -14.53
CA ASP A 51 22.92 -33.62 -15.63
C ASP A 51 22.09 -32.36 -15.35
N GLY A 52 22.61 -31.47 -14.49
CA GLY A 52 22.05 -30.14 -14.37
C GLY A 52 22.92 -29.03 -13.81
N LEU A 53 23.48 -28.20 -14.69
CA LEU A 53 24.41 -27.09 -14.41
C LEU A 53 23.78 -25.84 -13.74
N GLY A 54 22.73 -25.98 -12.90
CA GLY A 54 21.98 -24.84 -12.34
C GLY A 54 22.08 -24.74 -10.81
N GLU A 55 22.41 -23.55 -10.28
CA GLU A 55 22.42 -23.30 -8.82
C GLU A 55 21.01 -23.32 -8.23
N LYS A 56 20.87 -23.69 -6.95
CA LYS A 56 19.55 -23.66 -6.27
C LYS A 56 19.09 -22.21 -6.04
N LEU A 57 17.78 -21.96 -6.15
CA LEU A 57 17.18 -20.68 -5.77
C LEU A 57 17.45 -20.42 -4.28
N LYS A 58 18.12 -19.31 -3.99
CA LYS A 58 18.60 -18.94 -2.65
C LYS A 58 17.96 -17.66 -2.14
N TYR A 59 17.90 -16.61 -2.96
CA TYR A 59 17.41 -15.30 -2.51
C TYR A 59 16.15 -14.86 -3.25
N VAL A 60 15.06 -14.70 -2.50
CA VAL A 60 13.77 -14.23 -3.00
C VAL A 60 13.50 -12.84 -2.42
N GLY A 61 13.34 -11.85 -3.31
CA GLY A 61 12.95 -10.49 -2.96
C GLY A 61 11.43 -10.35 -2.83
N GLY A 62 10.99 -9.46 -1.94
CA GLY A 62 9.63 -8.99 -1.83
C GLY A 62 9.62 -7.46 -1.89
N VAL A 63 8.72 -6.90 -2.69
CA VAL A 63 8.50 -5.46 -2.76
C VAL A 63 7.05 -5.09 -2.51
N ASP A 64 6.86 -3.99 -1.80
CA ASP A 64 5.58 -3.37 -1.49
C ASP A 64 5.72 -1.85 -1.52
N LEU A 65 4.65 -1.16 -1.89
CA LEU A 65 4.51 0.28 -1.75
C LEU A 65 3.30 0.59 -0.87
N SER A 66 3.56 0.99 0.37
CA SER A 66 2.50 1.39 1.29
C SER A 66 2.31 2.91 1.29
N PHE A 67 1.05 3.35 1.35
CA PHE A 67 0.69 4.77 1.40
C PHE A 67 0.46 5.23 2.84
N SER A 68 0.78 6.50 3.12
CA SER A 68 0.42 7.13 4.38
C SER A 68 -1.11 7.23 4.50
N LYS A 69 -1.62 7.03 5.73
CA LYS A 69 -3.04 7.23 6.04
C LYS A 69 -3.42 8.71 6.04
N ASP A 70 -2.44 9.59 6.22
CA ASP A 70 -2.64 11.03 6.40
C ASP A 70 -2.49 11.79 5.06
N ASP A 71 -1.62 11.33 4.16
CA ASP A 71 -1.37 11.95 2.86
C ASP A 71 -1.27 10.87 1.75
N PRO A 72 -2.20 10.83 0.77
CA PRO A 72 -2.20 9.84 -0.30
C PRO A 72 -1.05 9.99 -1.31
N PHE A 73 -0.28 11.09 -1.23
CA PHE A 73 0.93 11.29 -2.03
C PHE A 73 2.19 10.82 -1.31
N ILE A 74 2.16 10.61 0.00
CA ILE A 74 3.30 10.06 0.73
C ILE A 74 3.22 8.53 0.70
N ALA A 75 4.27 7.90 0.21
CA ALA A 75 4.40 6.45 0.14
C ALA A 75 5.77 6.00 0.67
N CYS A 76 5.82 4.77 1.16
CA CYS A 76 7.06 4.09 1.54
C CYS A 76 7.20 2.85 0.68
N GLY A 77 8.21 2.85 -0.19
CA GLY A 77 8.67 1.65 -0.88
C GLY A 77 9.49 0.80 0.08
N ALA A 78 9.31 -0.51 0.03
CA ALA A 78 10.11 -1.47 0.75
C ALA A 78 10.67 -2.52 -0.21
N LEU A 79 11.94 -2.84 -0.04
CA LEU A 79 12.61 -3.99 -0.65
C LEU A 79 13.10 -4.88 0.49
N VAL A 80 12.68 -6.14 0.51
CA VAL A 80 13.09 -7.11 1.53
C VAL A 80 13.57 -8.38 0.84
N ILE A 81 14.74 -8.90 1.22
CA ILE A 81 15.27 -10.15 0.67
C ILE A 81 15.26 -11.24 1.73
N LEU A 82 14.76 -12.40 1.34
CA LEU A 82 14.65 -13.58 2.19
C LEU A 82 15.53 -14.70 1.62
N ASP A 83 16.17 -15.44 2.52
CA ASP A 83 16.94 -16.63 2.19
C ASP A 83 16.03 -17.87 2.22
N LEU A 84 15.78 -18.44 1.05
CA LEU A 84 14.93 -19.61 0.85
C LEU A 84 15.52 -20.87 1.53
N ASN A 85 16.85 -20.97 1.62
CA ASN A 85 17.53 -22.11 2.21
C ASN A 85 17.66 -22.00 3.75
N ASN A 86 17.39 -20.82 4.31
CA ASN A 86 17.49 -20.55 5.74
C ASN A 86 16.14 -20.13 6.32
N ASP A 87 15.13 -20.98 6.12
CA ASP A 87 13.78 -20.84 6.67
C ASP A 87 13.13 -19.46 6.43
N LEU A 88 13.33 -18.89 5.22
CA LEU A 88 12.79 -17.58 4.82
C LEU A 88 13.25 -16.44 5.76
N LYS A 89 14.46 -16.53 6.32
CA LYS A 89 15.03 -15.45 7.13
C LYS A 89 15.28 -14.21 6.29
N VAL A 90 14.88 -13.04 6.80
CA VAL A 90 15.21 -11.76 6.17
C VAL A 90 16.71 -11.50 6.30
N VAL A 91 17.39 -11.36 5.16
CA VAL A 91 18.83 -11.10 5.06
C VAL A 91 19.16 -9.67 4.64
N TYR A 92 18.19 -8.97 4.06
CA TYR A 92 18.32 -7.56 3.67
C TYR A 92 16.97 -6.86 3.70
N GLU A 93 16.98 -5.58 4.06
CA GLU A 93 15.82 -4.69 3.97
C GLU A 93 16.27 -3.27 3.64
N ASP A 94 15.54 -2.58 2.76
CA ASP A 94 15.75 -1.17 2.45
C ASP A 94 14.43 -0.47 2.18
N PHE A 95 14.38 0.82 2.47
CA PHE A 95 13.17 1.63 2.42
C PHE A 95 13.41 2.98 1.79
N SER A 96 12.40 3.46 1.07
CA SER A 96 12.41 4.80 0.50
C SER A 96 11.05 5.46 0.73
N ILE A 97 11.02 6.45 1.63
CA ILE A 97 9.85 7.31 1.81
C ILE A 97 9.91 8.41 0.75
N VAL A 98 8.86 8.51 -0.05
CA VAL A 98 8.78 9.42 -1.18
C VAL A 98 7.44 10.14 -1.20
N LYS A 99 7.46 11.36 -1.70
CA LYS A 99 6.24 12.07 -2.09
C LYS A 99 6.04 11.90 -3.60
N LEU A 100 5.02 11.14 -3.96
CA LEU A 100 4.62 10.87 -5.33
C LEU A 100 4.05 12.15 -5.95
N GLN A 101 4.51 12.48 -7.15
CA GLN A 101 4.03 13.64 -7.90
C GLN A 101 2.89 13.28 -8.87
N VAL A 102 2.79 12.00 -9.22
CA VAL A 102 1.83 11.47 -10.19
C VAL A 102 0.55 11.02 -9.47
N PRO A 103 -0.65 11.45 -9.92
CA PRO A 103 -1.92 11.00 -9.35
C PRO A 103 -2.19 9.52 -9.67
N TYR A 104 -3.12 8.92 -8.92
CA TYR A 104 -3.58 7.56 -9.20
C TYR A 104 -4.46 7.54 -10.46
N ILE A 105 -4.01 6.83 -11.50
CA ILE A 105 -4.79 6.57 -12.71
C ILE A 105 -5.00 5.05 -12.83
N PRO A 106 -6.25 4.54 -12.80
CA PRO A 106 -6.54 3.12 -12.98
C PRO A 106 -5.91 2.58 -14.27
N GLY A 107 -5.23 1.43 -14.18
CA GLY A 107 -4.52 0.82 -15.31
C GLY A 107 -3.06 1.28 -15.48
N PHE A 108 -2.66 2.40 -14.87
CA PHE A 108 -1.30 2.96 -14.96
C PHE A 108 -0.58 3.07 -13.62
N LEU A 109 -1.05 2.34 -12.60
CA LEU A 109 -0.45 2.32 -11.27
C LEU A 109 1.06 2.06 -11.31
N ALA A 110 1.51 1.19 -12.22
CA ALA A 110 2.91 0.85 -12.36
C ALA A 110 3.81 2.07 -12.63
N PHE A 111 3.35 3.07 -13.39
CA PHE A 111 4.14 4.29 -13.65
C PHE A 111 4.34 5.16 -12.40
N ARG A 112 3.44 5.02 -11.43
CA ARG A 112 3.51 5.72 -10.14
C ARG A 112 4.43 5.00 -9.16
N GLU A 113 4.44 3.68 -9.15
CA GLU A 113 5.07 2.87 -8.10
C GLU A 113 6.41 2.26 -8.53
N ALA A 114 6.53 1.81 -9.77
CA ALA A 114 7.73 1.13 -10.28
C ALA A 114 9.01 1.97 -10.13
N PRO A 115 9.02 3.31 -10.39
CA PRO A 115 10.24 4.11 -10.23
C PRO A 115 10.80 4.08 -8.80
N VAL A 116 9.93 4.01 -7.79
CA VAL A 116 10.32 3.98 -6.37
C VAL A 116 11.00 2.65 -6.03
N LEU A 117 10.41 1.56 -6.49
CA LEU A 117 10.90 0.20 -6.23
C LEU A 117 12.15 -0.11 -7.05
N LEU A 118 12.21 0.38 -8.30
CA LEU A 118 13.38 0.27 -9.16
C LEU A 118 14.60 0.96 -8.52
N LYS A 119 14.43 2.15 -7.95
CA LYS A 119 15.52 2.86 -7.25
C LYS A 119 16.12 2.05 -6.10
N LEU A 120 15.30 1.31 -5.34
CA LEU A 120 15.78 0.43 -4.26
C LEU A 120 16.61 -0.73 -4.81
N LEU A 121 16.15 -1.35 -5.90
CA LEU A 121 16.87 -2.45 -6.56
C LEU A 121 18.18 -1.97 -7.22
N GLU A 122 18.14 -0.83 -7.92
CA GLU A 122 19.32 -0.23 -8.55
C GLU A 122 20.38 0.15 -7.52
N LYS A 123 19.97 0.73 -6.37
CA LYS A 123 20.88 1.01 -5.26
C LYS A 123 21.55 -0.28 -4.76
N MET A 124 20.77 -1.32 -4.47
CA MET A 124 21.30 -2.61 -4.02
C MET A 124 22.25 -3.23 -5.06
N LYS A 125 21.94 -3.09 -6.36
CA LYS A 125 22.77 -3.57 -7.46
C LYS A 125 24.08 -2.79 -7.56
N ALA A 126 24.03 -1.46 -7.43
CA ALA A 126 25.20 -0.59 -7.46
C ALA A 126 26.16 -0.87 -6.29
N ASP A 127 25.61 -1.22 -5.13
CA ASP A 127 26.38 -1.61 -3.94
C ASP A 127 26.95 -3.05 -4.04
N ALA A 128 26.71 -3.76 -5.16
CA ALA A 128 27.12 -5.14 -5.40
C ALA A 128 26.78 -6.08 -4.23
N HIS A 129 25.59 -5.89 -3.64
CA HIS A 129 25.22 -6.58 -2.41
C HIS A 129 25.16 -8.11 -2.64
N PRO A 130 25.77 -8.94 -1.77
CA PRO A 130 25.88 -10.41 -1.97
C PRO A 130 24.54 -11.16 -1.93
N PHE A 131 23.46 -10.47 -1.59
CA PHE A 131 22.12 -11.03 -1.43
C PHE A 131 21.16 -10.49 -2.49
N TYR A 132 21.67 -10.04 -3.64
CA TYR A 132 20.81 -9.56 -4.71
C TYR A 132 19.81 -10.65 -5.14
N PRO A 133 18.51 -10.35 -5.26
CA PRO A 133 17.49 -11.37 -5.48
C PRO A 133 17.64 -12.05 -6.83
N GLN A 134 17.44 -13.37 -6.83
CA GLN A 134 17.33 -14.17 -8.05
C GLN A 134 15.89 -14.17 -8.61
N LEU A 135 14.91 -13.88 -7.76
CA LEU A 135 13.49 -13.77 -8.08
C LEU A 135 12.87 -12.68 -7.21
N LEU A 136 11.93 -11.92 -7.77
CA LEU A 136 11.25 -10.82 -7.08
C LEU A 136 9.73 -11.05 -7.06
N MET A 137 9.15 -11.10 -5.86
CA MET A 137 7.72 -11.07 -5.64
C MET A 137 7.25 -9.63 -5.46
N VAL A 138 6.16 -9.28 -6.14
CA VAL A 138 5.59 -7.93 -6.13
C VAL A 138 4.18 -7.96 -5.56
N ASP A 139 3.87 -7.10 -4.58
CA ASP A 139 2.50 -6.90 -4.07
C ASP A 139 1.68 -6.14 -5.12
N GLY A 140 1.10 -6.89 -6.07
CA GLY A 140 0.46 -6.35 -7.25
C GLY A 140 0.33 -7.41 -8.33
N ASN A 141 -0.31 -7.07 -9.44
CA ASN A 141 -0.51 -8.04 -10.53
C ASN A 141 0.65 -8.01 -11.52
N GLY A 142 0.86 -9.15 -12.18
CA GLY A 142 1.62 -9.27 -13.42
C GLY A 142 0.68 -9.24 -14.62
N VAL A 143 0.65 -10.32 -15.40
CA VAL A 143 -0.21 -10.44 -16.59
C VAL A 143 -1.70 -10.43 -16.26
N LEU A 144 -2.10 -10.79 -15.03
CA LEU A 144 -3.48 -10.73 -14.52
C LEU A 144 -3.93 -9.28 -14.27
N HIS A 145 -3.97 -8.51 -15.34
CA HIS A 145 -4.22 -7.07 -15.36
C HIS A 145 -5.06 -6.74 -16.60
N PRO A 146 -5.95 -5.72 -16.57
CA PRO A 146 -6.81 -5.41 -17.72
C PRO A 146 -6.05 -5.17 -19.03
N GLN A 147 -4.85 -4.58 -18.96
CA GLN A 147 -3.95 -4.39 -20.11
C GLN A 147 -2.94 -5.54 -20.33
N GLY A 148 -2.98 -6.59 -19.52
CA GLY A 148 -2.00 -7.68 -19.55
C GLY A 148 -0.59 -7.29 -19.10
N PHE A 149 -0.44 -6.14 -18.44
CA PHE A 149 0.85 -5.58 -18.05
C PHE A 149 0.75 -4.80 -16.72
N GLY A 150 0.74 -5.54 -15.61
CA GLY A 150 0.70 -4.98 -14.26
C GLY A 150 2.08 -4.54 -13.72
N LEU A 151 2.11 -4.17 -12.44
CA LEU A 151 3.34 -3.71 -11.75
C LEU A 151 4.46 -4.77 -11.78
N ALA A 152 4.13 -6.04 -11.60
CA ALA A 152 5.13 -7.12 -11.59
C ALA A 152 5.79 -7.27 -12.97
N CYS A 153 5.00 -7.23 -14.04
CA CYS A 153 5.51 -7.20 -15.42
C CYS A 153 6.43 -6.00 -15.65
N HIS A 154 5.97 -4.81 -15.24
CA HIS A 154 6.71 -3.57 -15.43
C HIS A 154 8.08 -3.62 -14.74
N LEU A 155 8.12 -3.99 -13.46
CA LEU A 155 9.36 -4.12 -12.72
C LEU A 155 10.26 -5.22 -13.28
N GLY A 156 9.69 -6.36 -13.65
CA GLY A 156 10.44 -7.47 -14.23
C GLY A 156 11.19 -7.08 -15.49
N VAL A 157 10.50 -6.43 -16.45
CA VAL A 157 11.11 -5.98 -17.71
C VAL A 157 12.21 -4.94 -17.49
N LEU A 158 11.99 -3.99 -16.58
CA LEU A 158 12.99 -2.94 -16.29
C LEU A 158 14.23 -3.49 -15.59
N THR A 159 14.05 -4.44 -14.66
CA THR A 159 15.14 -5.02 -13.85
C THR A 159 15.79 -6.24 -14.52
N SER A 160 15.15 -6.81 -15.54
CA SER A 160 15.48 -8.09 -16.16
C SER A 160 15.53 -9.27 -15.17
N LEU A 161 14.76 -9.16 -14.07
CA LEU A 161 14.61 -10.21 -13.05
C LEU A 161 13.36 -11.06 -13.29
N PRO A 162 13.41 -12.36 -12.95
CA PRO A 162 12.21 -13.18 -12.76
C PRO A 162 11.28 -12.53 -11.74
N THR A 163 10.03 -12.27 -12.12
CA THR A 163 9.04 -11.60 -11.26
C THR A 163 7.72 -12.34 -11.20
N ILE A 164 7.13 -12.34 -10.00
CA ILE A 164 5.79 -12.91 -9.75
C ILE A 164 4.90 -11.81 -9.16
N GLY A 165 3.72 -11.62 -9.75
CA GLY A 165 2.68 -10.77 -9.20
C GLY A 165 1.81 -11.52 -8.21
N ILE A 166 1.72 -11.00 -6.98
CA ILE A 166 0.89 -11.54 -5.89
C ILE A 166 -0.22 -10.53 -5.56
N GLY A 167 -1.40 -10.75 -6.13
CA GLY A 167 -2.60 -9.95 -5.87
C GLY A 167 -3.37 -10.40 -4.64
N LYS A 168 -3.77 -9.46 -3.77
CA LYS A 168 -4.70 -9.70 -2.65
C LYS A 168 -6.18 -9.67 -3.08
N ASN A 169 -6.46 -9.02 -4.21
CA ASN A 169 -7.76 -8.88 -4.85
C ASN A 169 -7.62 -9.20 -6.35
N LEU A 170 -8.71 -9.62 -6.98
CA LEU A 170 -8.73 -9.93 -8.41
C LEU A 170 -9.25 -8.74 -9.22
N HIS A 171 -8.51 -8.35 -10.25
CA HIS A 171 -9.00 -7.38 -11.24
C HIS A 171 -9.95 -8.07 -12.21
N HIS A 172 -10.96 -7.33 -12.68
CA HIS A 172 -11.82 -7.84 -13.75
C HIS A 172 -11.00 -7.90 -15.05
N VAL A 173 -10.73 -9.12 -15.51
CA VAL A 173 -9.96 -9.37 -16.74
C VAL A 173 -10.64 -10.52 -17.48
N ASP A 174 -10.96 -10.32 -18.76
CA ASP A 174 -11.43 -11.40 -19.64
C ASP A 174 -12.58 -12.26 -19.04
N GLY A 175 -13.58 -11.60 -18.44
CA GLY A 175 -14.71 -12.25 -17.77
C GLY A 175 -14.44 -12.81 -16.38
N LEU A 176 -13.18 -12.87 -15.95
CA LEU A 176 -12.82 -13.26 -14.58
C LEU A 176 -13.24 -12.16 -13.61
N THR A 177 -14.08 -12.52 -12.65
CA THR A 177 -14.54 -11.62 -11.58
C THR A 177 -14.19 -12.20 -10.22
N GLN A 178 -13.93 -11.32 -9.25
CA GLN A 178 -13.60 -11.77 -7.89
C GLN A 178 -14.73 -12.59 -7.25
N SER A 179 -15.99 -12.23 -7.51
CA SER A 179 -17.16 -12.99 -7.06
C SER A 179 -17.23 -14.36 -7.72
N GLY A 180 -17.06 -14.43 -9.05
CA GLY A 180 -17.07 -15.69 -9.80
C GLY A 180 -15.99 -16.65 -9.30
N VAL A 181 -14.74 -16.17 -9.16
CA VAL A 181 -13.64 -17.01 -8.67
C VAL A 181 -13.85 -17.47 -7.23
N ARG A 182 -14.41 -16.61 -6.36
CA ARG A 182 -14.74 -17.03 -4.99
C ARG A 182 -15.85 -18.08 -4.96
N GLN A 183 -16.84 -17.97 -5.83
CA GLN A 183 -17.89 -18.99 -5.96
C GLN A 183 -17.31 -20.31 -6.46
N SER A 184 -16.43 -20.26 -7.46
CA SER A 184 -15.72 -21.44 -7.97
C SER A 184 -14.86 -22.11 -6.90
N LEU A 185 -14.20 -21.34 -6.02
CA LEU A 185 -13.43 -21.89 -4.89
C LEU A 185 -14.31 -22.47 -3.77
N ALA A 186 -15.56 -22.02 -3.68
CA ALA A 186 -16.52 -22.46 -2.68
C ALA A 186 -17.37 -23.66 -3.14
N SER A 187 -17.29 -24.06 -4.41
CA SER A 187 -18.01 -25.24 -4.90
C SER A 187 -17.48 -26.52 -4.25
N GLU A 188 -18.34 -27.53 -4.08
CA GLU A 188 -17.94 -28.82 -3.47
C GLU A 188 -16.79 -29.48 -4.23
N GLU A 189 -16.77 -29.34 -5.56
CA GLU A 189 -15.72 -29.86 -6.45
C GLU A 189 -14.33 -29.25 -6.20
N ASN A 190 -14.28 -27.99 -5.78
CA ASN A 190 -13.03 -27.26 -5.55
C ASN A 190 -12.77 -26.97 -4.07
N CYS A 191 -13.68 -27.35 -3.18
CA CYS A 191 -13.60 -27.13 -1.73
C CYS A 191 -12.29 -27.66 -1.15
N THR A 192 -11.80 -28.80 -1.67
CA THR A 192 -10.53 -29.44 -1.30
C THR A 192 -9.34 -28.96 -2.12
N ARG A 193 -9.57 -28.29 -3.27
CA ARG A 193 -8.49 -27.79 -4.13
C ARG A 193 -7.82 -26.56 -3.52
N VAL A 194 -6.53 -26.68 -3.26
CA VAL A 194 -5.69 -25.58 -2.75
C VAL A 194 -5.48 -24.51 -3.83
N LEU A 195 -5.56 -24.89 -5.10
CA LEU A 195 -5.25 -24.04 -6.25
C LEU A 195 -6.24 -24.28 -7.40
N ILE A 196 -6.62 -23.20 -8.07
CA ILE A 196 -7.38 -23.21 -9.33
C ILE A 196 -6.68 -22.31 -10.35
N THR A 197 -6.69 -22.71 -11.62
CA THR A 197 -6.23 -21.85 -12.71
C THR A 197 -7.31 -20.84 -13.08
N LEU A 198 -6.88 -19.66 -13.52
CA LEU A 198 -7.74 -18.55 -13.88
C LEU A 198 -7.75 -18.39 -15.40
N THR A 199 -8.61 -19.17 -16.05
CA THR A 199 -8.80 -19.10 -17.50
C THR A 199 -9.99 -18.21 -17.81
N GLY A 200 -9.75 -17.16 -18.60
CA GLY A 200 -10.80 -16.22 -19.00
C GLY A 200 -11.65 -16.74 -20.15
N HIS A 201 -12.64 -15.96 -20.57
CA HIS A 201 -13.57 -16.33 -21.66
C HIS A 201 -12.87 -16.56 -23.00
N SER A 202 -11.73 -15.91 -23.23
CA SER A 202 -10.90 -16.13 -24.42
C SER A 202 -10.23 -17.51 -24.47
N GLY A 203 -10.25 -18.27 -23.36
CA GLY A 203 -9.46 -19.50 -23.20
C GLY A 203 -8.02 -19.24 -22.74
N HIS A 204 -7.60 -17.98 -22.58
CA HIS A 204 -6.28 -17.64 -22.06
C HIS A 204 -6.20 -17.80 -20.54
N THR A 205 -5.14 -18.44 -20.05
CA THR A 205 -4.87 -18.56 -18.61
C THR A 205 -4.08 -17.36 -18.11
N TRP A 206 -4.73 -16.52 -17.32
CA TRP A 206 -4.16 -15.28 -16.79
C TRP A 206 -3.38 -15.45 -15.49
N GLY A 207 -3.53 -16.58 -14.80
CA GLY A 207 -2.88 -16.85 -13.52
C GLY A 207 -3.54 -17.98 -12.75
N ALA A 208 -3.36 -17.98 -11.43
CA ALA A 208 -3.97 -18.94 -10.53
C ALA A 208 -4.50 -18.28 -9.26
N ALA A 209 -5.58 -18.82 -8.70
CA ALA A 209 -6.05 -18.49 -7.36
C ALA A 209 -5.60 -19.59 -6.39
N MET A 210 -4.96 -19.20 -5.29
CA MET A 210 -4.43 -20.13 -4.29
C MET A 210 -4.96 -19.81 -2.89
N ARG A 211 -5.40 -20.84 -2.16
CA ARG A 211 -5.70 -20.78 -0.73
C ARG A 211 -4.50 -21.32 0.05
N SER A 212 -3.56 -20.44 0.34
CA SER A 212 -2.23 -20.82 0.87
C SER A 212 -2.22 -21.42 2.27
N THR A 213 -3.31 -21.32 3.03
CA THR A 213 -3.38 -21.85 4.41
C THR A 213 -4.74 -22.50 4.63
N HIS A 214 -4.75 -23.66 5.27
CA HIS A 214 -5.97 -24.37 5.64
C HIS A 214 -6.87 -23.46 6.51
N GLY A 215 -8.13 -23.28 6.09
CA GLY A 215 -9.08 -22.39 6.75
C GLY A 215 -9.06 -20.91 6.29
N SER A 216 -8.14 -20.49 5.41
CA SER A 216 -8.20 -19.15 4.83
C SER A 216 -9.31 -19.03 3.79
N LEU A 217 -10.34 -18.22 4.09
CA LEU A 217 -11.44 -17.94 3.17
C LEU A 217 -11.05 -17.02 2.01
N LYS A 218 -9.94 -16.29 2.14
CA LYS A 218 -9.51 -15.31 1.14
C LYS A 218 -8.32 -15.86 0.34
N PRO A 219 -8.47 -16.12 -0.97
CA PRO A 219 -7.35 -16.55 -1.79
C PRO A 219 -6.34 -15.41 -2.00
N ILE A 220 -5.17 -15.78 -2.51
CA ILE A 220 -4.25 -14.89 -3.21
C ILE A 220 -4.31 -15.21 -4.71
N PHE A 221 -3.98 -14.23 -5.54
CA PHE A 221 -3.97 -14.36 -6.99
C PHE A 221 -2.53 -14.28 -7.48
N ILE A 222 -2.07 -15.34 -8.11
CA ILE A 222 -0.71 -15.50 -8.62
C ILE A 222 -0.75 -15.25 -10.12
N SER A 223 0.15 -14.42 -10.62
CA SER A 223 0.27 -14.14 -12.04
C SER A 223 1.73 -13.95 -12.43
N VAL A 224 2.07 -14.37 -13.64
CA VAL A 224 3.42 -14.19 -14.19
C VAL A 224 3.75 -12.71 -14.31
N GLY A 225 4.92 -12.30 -13.82
CA GLY A 225 5.49 -10.98 -14.07
C GLY A 225 6.37 -11.00 -15.31
N HIS A 226 7.53 -11.66 -15.23
CA HIS A 226 8.55 -11.71 -16.28
C HIS A 226 9.51 -12.87 -16.03
N ARG A 227 10.02 -13.53 -17.10
CA ARG A 227 11.07 -14.59 -17.10
C ARG A 227 10.80 -15.76 -16.15
N ILE A 228 9.52 -16.11 -15.98
CA ILE A 228 9.09 -17.26 -15.20
C ILE A 228 7.77 -17.78 -15.76
N SER A 229 7.61 -19.10 -15.79
CA SER A 229 6.35 -19.76 -16.13
C SER A 229 5.35 -19.67 -14.97
N LEU A 230 4.05 -19.84 -15.29
CA LEU A 230 3.03 -19.83 -14.25
C LEU A 230 3.21 -20.99 -13.26
N ASP A 231 3.62 -22.15 -13.74
CA ASP A 231 3.80 -23.35 -12.92
C ASP A 231 4.95 -23.17 -11.92
N THR A 232 6.12 -22.73 -12.40
CA THR A 232 7.28 -22.41 -11.56
C THR A 232 6.94 -21.29 -10.57
N ALA A 233 6.20 -20.27 -10.99
CA ALA A 233 5.75 -19.20 -10.10
C ALA A 233 4.86 -19.72 -8.95
N ILE A 234 3.93 -20.63 -9.25
CA ILE A 234 3.07 -21.28 -8.25
C ILE A 234 3.90 -22.07 -7.25
N GLU A 235 4.91 -22.81 -7.70
CA GLU A 235 5.78 -23.60 -6.83
C GLU A 235 6.61 -22.72 -5.88
N VAL A 236 7.22 -21.65 -6.39
CA VAL A 236 7.94 -20.67 -5.57
C VAL A 236 7.00 -20.05 -4.52
N VAL A 237 5.76 -19.72 -4.90
CA VAL A 237 4.77 -19.17 -3.98
C VAL A 237 4.41 -20.18 -2.88
N LYS A 238 4.24 -21.46 -3.21
CA LYS A 238 4.01 -22.53 -2.22
C LYS A 238 5.17 -22.62 -1.22
N LEU A 239 6.42 -22.60 -1.70
CA LEU A 239 7.62 -22.69 -0.86
C LEU A 239 7.78 -21.49 0.09
N THR A 240 7.24 -20.33 -0.28
CA THR A 240 7.37 -19.09 0.50
C THR A 240 6.16 -18.77 1.38
N CYS A 241 5.09 -19.57 1.32
CA CYS A 241 3.88 -19.36 2.10
C CYS A 241 3.93 -20.06 3.48
N LYS A 242 4.38 -19.32 4.50
CA LYS A 242 4.16 -19.69 5.91
C LYS A 242 2.77 -19.29 6.43
N TYR A 243 2.20 -18.26 5.81
CA TYR A 243 0.88 -17.71 6.11
C TYR A 243 0.05 -17.57 4.82
N ARG A 244 -1.11 -16.90 4.89
CA ARG A 244 -1.94 -16.61 3.71
C ARG A 244 -1.15 -15.93 2.57
N VAL A 245 -0.30 -14.97 2.92
CA VAL A 245 0.49 -14.18 1.97
C VAL A 245 1.94 -14.68 2.04
N PRO A 246 2.64 -14.84 0.90
CA PRO A 246 4.04 -15.22 0.87
C PRO A 246 4.91 -14.36 1.77
N GLU A 247 5.88 -14.98 2.42
CA GLU A 247 6.72 -14.32 3.41
C GLU A 247 7.44 -13.07 2.85
N PRO A 248 7.99 -13.07 1.61
CA PRO A 248 8.62 -11.86 1.04
C PRO A 248 7.66 -10.66 0.98
N ILE A 249 6.44 -10.88 0.48
CA ILE A 249 5.41 -9.83 0.38
C ILE A 249 4.95 -9.40 1.77
N ARG A 250 4.67 -10.36 2.64
CA ARG A 250 4.21 -10.11 4.01
C ARG A 250 5.22 -9.26 4.79
N GLN A 251 6.50 -9.55 4.62
CA GLN A 251 7.61 -8.87 5.29
C GLN A 251 7.84 -7.45 4.74
N ALA A 252 7.69 -7.24 3.43
CA ALA A 252 7.69 -5.92 2.82
C ALA A 252 6.52 -5.04 3.31
N ASP A 253 5.30 -5.58 3.26
CA ASP A 253 4.04 -4.92 3.67
C ASP A 253 3.98 -4.59 5.18
N LEU A 254 4.61 -5.42 6.03
CA LEU A 254 4.74 -5.13 7.46
C LEU A 254 5.71 -3.97 7.72
N ARG A 255 6.87 -3.99 7.07
CA ARG A 255 7.95 -3.02 7.34
C ARG A 255 7.72 -1.67 6.69
N SER A 256 7.17 -1.63 5.47
CA SER A 256 6.79 -0.38 4.79
C SER A 256 5.83 0.44 5.67
N ARG A 257 4.81 -0.21 6.23
CA ARG A 257 3.85 0.41 7.16
C ARG A 257 4.46 0.80 8.51
N ALA A 258 5.37 -0.01 9.05
CA ALA A 258 6.08 0.35 10.27
C ALA A 258 6.97 1.59 10.05
N ASN A 259 7.61 1.70 8.89
CA ASN A 259 8.48 2.82 8.57
C ASN A 259 7.72 4.14 8.38
N LEU A 260 6.53 4.09 7.76
CA LEU A 260 5.62 5.25 7.69
C LEU A 260 5.19 5.76 9.06
N GLN A 261 5.08 4.88 10.06
CA GLN A 261 4.74 5.30 11.44
C GLN A 261 5.91 5.98 12.15
N LYS A 262 7.15 5.60 11.84
CA LYS A 262 8.38 6.12 12.45
C LYS A 262 8.78 7.51 11.94
N HIS A 263 8.47 7.83 10.69
CA HIS A 263 8.82 9.11 10.05
C HIS A 263 7.59 9.99 9.72
N PRO A 264 6.85 10.47 10.73
CA PRO A 264 5.71 11.36 10.51
C PRO A 264 6.18 12.81 10.32
N GLU A 265 7.04 13.09 9.35
CA GLU A 265 7.60 14.45 9.16
C GLU A 265 6.56 15.48 8.66
N THR A 266 5.31 15.09 8.42
CA THR A 266 4.22 15.98 8.00
C THR A 266 3.04 16.08 8.97
N VAL A 267 3.12 15.52 10.19
CA VAL A 267 1.98 15.54 11.13
C VAL A 267 2.38 16.17 12.48
N GLN A 268 2.93 17.37 12.47
CA GLN A 268 3.22 18.08 13.72
C GLN A 268 1.97 18.78 14.30
N ILE A 269 1.04 19.29 13.48
CA ILE A 269 -0.01 20.18 14.01
C ILE A 269 -1.21 19.40 14.61
N CYS A 270 -1.64 18.28 14.01
CA CYS A 270 -2.76 17.48 14.53
C CYS A 270 -2.38 16.59 15.72
N LYS A 271 -1.12 16.13 15.80
CA LYS A 271 -0.65 15.27 16.91
C LYS A 271 -0.49 16.03 18.22
N VAL A 272 -0.16 17.32 18.19
CA VAL A 272 -0.02 18.14 19.42
C VAL A 272 -1.31 18.10 20.26
N HIS A 273 -2.49 18.22 19.64
CA HIS A 273 -3.76 18.15 20.37
C HIS A 273 -4.02 16.76 20.97
N SER A 274 -3.66 15.69 20.27
CA SER A 274 -3.76 14.30 20.78
C SER A 274 -2.79 14.06 21.93
N ILE A 275 -1.56 14.58 21.84
CA ILE A 275 -0.54 14.50 22.89
C ILE A 275 -1.01 15.24 24.15
N PHE A 276 -1.60 16.43 24.03
CA PHE A 276 -2.18 17.15 25.18
C PHE A 276 -3.33 16.38 25.83
N LEU A 277 -4.22 15.76 25.04
CA LEU A 277 -5.31 14.92 25.55
C LEU A 277 -4.80 13.66 26.27
N HIS A 278 -3.77 12.99 25.74
CA HIS A 278 -3.17 11.81 26.37
C HIS A 278 -2.39 12.15 27.64
N THR A 279 -1.61 13.24 27.62
CA THR A 279 -0.87 13.74 28.79
C THR A 279 -1.83 14.08 29.94
N ARG A 280 -2.98 14.68 29.63
CA ARG A 280 -4.08 14.94 30.56
C ARG A 280 -4.70 13.65 31.12
N LYS A 281 -4.94 12.65 30.27
CA LYS A 281 -5.49 11.34 30.68
C LYS A 281 -4.55 10.62 31.65
N VAL A 282 -3.25 10.59 31.34
CA VAL A 282 -2.20 10.01 32.19
C VAL A 282 -2.14 10.73 33.54
N ARG A 283 -2.20 12.06 33.56
CA ARG A 283 -2.20 12.82 34.82
C ARG A 283 -3.42 12.56 35.69
N ARG A 284 -4.61 12.42 35.10
CA ARG A 284 -5.83 12.06 35.84
C ARG A 284 -5.73 10.67 36.46
N MET A 285 -5.10 9.72 35.75
CA MET A 285 -4.83 8.39 36.28
C MET A 285 -3.78 8.42 37.40
N ALA A 286 -2.86 9.38 37.38
CA ALA A 286 -1.87 9.61 38.44
C ALA A 286 -2.41 10.41 39.65
N GLY A 287 -3.71 10.70 39.73
CA GLY A 287 -4.34 11.31 40.93
C GLY A 287 -4.08 12.81 41.14
N ILE A 288 -3.36 13.49 40.23
CA ILE A 288 -3.05 14.91 40.35
C ILE A 288 -4.27 15.74 39.90
N ARG A 289 -5.12 16.13 40.85
CA ARG A 289 -6.34 16.94 40.63
C ARG A 289 -6.22 18.32 41.27
N ASP A 290 -5.24 19.11 40.83
CA ASP A 290 -4.97 20.40 41.46
C ASP A 290 -5.51 21.58 40.63
N ALA A 291 -6.83 21.82 40.73
CA ALA A 291 -7.56 22.82 39.94
C ALA A 291 -7.07 24.27 40.15
N LYS A 292 -6.36 24.55 41.25
CA LYS A 292 -5.78 25.88 41.55
C LYS A 292 -4.37 26.10 41.01
N SER A 293 -3.71 25.07 40.48
CA SER A 293 -2.34 25.16 39.99
C SER A 293 -2.24 26.02 38.71
N LYS A 294 -1.25 26.92 38.68
CA LYS A 294 -0.93 27.73 37.48
C LYS A 294 -0.66 26.85 36.25
N ILE A 295 -0.15 25.63 36.46
CA ILE A 295 0.16 24.65 35.41
C ILE A 295 -1.11 24.21 34.68
N VAL A 296 -2.20 23.94 35.41
CA VAL A 296 -3.49 23.52 34.81
C VAL A 296 -4.10 24.64 33.97
N LYS A 297 -3.97 25.90 34.39
CA LYS A 297 -4.42 27.06 33.61
C LYS A 297 -3.62 27.21 32.31
N VAL A 298 -2.30 27.10 32.37
CA VAL A 298 -1.41 27.18 31.19
C VAL A 298 -1.73 26.07 30.19
N GLU A 299 -1.96 24.85 30.66
CA GLU A 299 -2.31 23.73 29.79
C GLU A 299 -3.66 23.87 29.10
N TRP A 300 -4.64 24.42 29.81
CA TRP A 300 -5.92 24.73 29.19
C TRP A 300 -5.77 25.81 28.13
N VAL A 301 -4.99 26.85 28.39
CA VAL A 301 -4.66 27.89 27.39
C VAL A 301 -3.99 27.26 26.17
N LEU A 302 -2.98 26.40 26.34
CA LEU A 302 -2.31 25.71 25.24
C LEU A 302 -3.25 24.75 24.49
N SER A 303 -4.15 24.06 25.19
CA SER A 303 -5.14 23.16 24.59
C SER A 303 -6.17 23.92 23.75
N TRP A 304 -6.61 25.10 24.22
CA TRP A 304 -7.48 26.00 23.47
C TRP A 304 -6.77 26.58 22.26
N ILE A 305 -5.54 27.06 22.40
CA ILE A 305 -4.71 27.56 21.28
C ILE A 305 -4.54 26.46 20.23
N ALA A 306 -4.14 25.25 20.64
CA ALA A 306 -3.99 24.13 19.73
C ALA A 306 -5.30 23.76 19.02
N PHE A 307 -6.44 23.78 19.74
CA PHE A 307 -7.75 23.53 19.15
C PHE A 307 -8.11 24.60 18.09
N PHE A 308 -7.98 25.88 18.42
CA PHE A 308 -8.31 26.97 17.50
C PHE A 308 -7.38 27.01 16.28
N VAL A 309 -6.07 26.83 16.46
CA VAL A 309 -5.10 26.85 15.37
C VAL A 309 -5.23 25.62 14.48
N ALA A 310 -5.28 24.42 15.08
CA ALA A 310 -5.24 23.18 14.31
C ALA A 310 -6.58 22.81 13.67
N ARG A 311 -7.73 23.23 14.23
CA ARG A 311 -9.05 22.81 13.76
C ARG A 311 -9.94 23.94 13.24
N LEU A 312 -9.86 25.15 13.80
CA LEU A 312 -10.69 26.25 13.33
C LEU A 312 -9.98 27.04 12.22
N ALA A 313 -8.75 27.50 12.47
CA ALA A 313 -8.02 28.31 11.50
C ALA A 313 -7.68 27.53 10.22
N SER A 314 -7.25 26.28 10.33
CA SER A 314 -6.97 25.40 9.18
C SER A 314 -8.20 25.16 8.31
N HIS A 315 -9.36 24.86 8.91
CA HIS A 315 -10.60 24.63 8.18
C HIS A 315 -11.13 25.93 7.55
N MET A 316 -10.99 27.07 8.23
CA MET A 316 -11.32 28.38 7.66
C MET A 316 -10.42 28.71 6.46
N LEU A 317 -9.13 28.41 6.53
CA LEU A 317 -8.21 28.58 5.40
C LEU A 317 -8.58 27.68 4.21
N ILE A 318 -8.98 26.43 4.47
CA ILE A 318 -9.44 25.52 3.42
C ILE A 318 -10.74 26.03 2.78
N ILE A 319 -11.68 26.57 3.57
CA ILE A 319 -12.92 27.17 3.04
C ILE A 319 -12.61 28.41 2.20
N ILE A 320 -11.74 29.30 2.69
CA ILE A 320 -11.31 30.48 1.94
C ILE A 320 -10.64 30.06 0.62
N LYS A 321 -9.84 28.98 0.65
CA LYS A 321 -9.19 28.44 -0.54
C LYS A 321 -10.19 27.82 -1.52
N LEU A 322 -11.17 27.04 -1.03
CA LEU A 322 -12.26 26.48 -1.83
C LEU A 322 -13.12 27.55 -2.49
N ILE A 323 -13.39 28.66 -1.80
CA ILE A 323 -14.13 29.80 -2.37
C ILE A 323 -13.28 30.53 -3.41
N LYS A 324 -11.98 30.71 -3.16
CA LYS A 324 -11.06 31.36 -4.11
C LYS A 324 -10.80 30.54 -5.37
N ASP A 325 -10.85 29.21 -5.25
CA ASP A 325 -10.68 28.26 -6.34
C ASP A 325 -12.03 27.74 -6.87
N ALA A 326 -13.15 28.38 -6.50
CA ALA A 326 -14.51 27.96 -6.89
C ALA A 326 -14.72 27.97 -8.41
N ASP A 327 -13.96 28.82 -9.11
CA ASP A 327 -13.88 28.93 -10.55
C ASP A 327 -13.20 27.72 -11.23
N LYS A 328 -12.45 26.91 -10.50
CA LYS A 328 -11.76 25.69 -11.00
C LYS A 328 -12.58 24.42 -10.87
N PHE A 329 -13.74 24.48 -10.22
CA PHE A 329 -14.65 23.35 -10.15
C PHE A 329 -15.60 23.42 -11.34
N ASP A 330 -15.75 22.31 -12.07
CA ASP A 330 -16.74 22.19 -13.14
C ASP A 330 -18.14 22.56 -12.61
N LYS A 331 -19.06 23.00 -13.49
CA LYS A 331 -20.45 23.38 -13.17
C LYS A 331 -21.33 22.18 -12.73
N GLY A 332 -20.78 21.25 -11.95
CA GLY A 332 -21.42 20.08 -11.38
C GLY A 332 -21.59 20.19 -9.86
N ILE A 333 -21.78 19.03 -9.21
CA ILE A 333 -22.15 18.90 -7.80
C ILE A 333 -20.91 18.95 -6.86
N GLU A 334 -19.70 18.96 -7.42
CA GLU A 334 -18.44 18.78 -6.68
C GLU A 334 -18.15 19.91 -5.69
N LEU A 335 -18.30 21.17 -6.10
CA LEU A 335 -18.10 22.33 -5.21
C LEU A 335 -19.17 22.40 -4.10
N PRO A 336 -20.48 22.27 -4.40
CA PRO A 336 -21.52 22.14 -3.37
C PRO A 336 -21.24 20.99 -2.39
N LEU A 337 -20.78 19.84 -2.87
CA LEU A 337 -20.47 18.68 -2.04
C LEU A 337 -19.24 18.93 -1.15
N ALA A 338 -18.18 19.54 -1.68
CA ALA A 338 -16.99 19.90 -0.92
C ALA A 338 -17.29 20.96 0.17
N LEU A 339 -18.10 21.97 -0.16
CA LEU A 339 -18.57 22.97 0.80
C LEU A 339 -19.46 22.34 1.88
N CYS A 340 -20.38 21.45 1.49
CA CYS A 340 -21.23 20.70 2.43
C CYS A 340 -20.39 19.84 3.39
N GLY A 341 -19.38 19.13 2.88
CA GLY A 341 -18.44 18.36 3.69
C GLY A 341 -17.66 19.23 4.68
N MET A 342 -17.18 20.40 4.25
CA MET A 342 -16.49 21.35 5.13
C MET A 342 -17.40 21.94 6.22
N VAL A 343 -18.66 22.24 5.88
CA VAL A 343 -19.67 22.65 6.86
C VAL A 343 -19.91 21.54 7.88
N GLY A 344 -20.05 20.29 7.44
CA GLY A 344 -20.20 19.13 8.33
C GLY A 344 -19.00 18.94 9.26
N MET A 345 -17.78 19.07 8.74
CA MET A 345 -16.56 18.99 9.55
C MET A 345 -16.45 20.13 10.57
N ASN A 346 -16.85 21.35 10.20
CA ASN A 346 -16.91 22.47 11.14
C ASN A 346 -17.96 22.27 12.23
N LEU A 347 -19.12 21.70 11.88
CA LEU A 347 -20.16 21.36 12.85
C LEU A 347 -19.64 20.34 13.89
N LEU A 348 -18.92 19.31 13.45
CA LEU A 348 -18.26 18.35 14.33
C LEU A 348 -17.22 19.00 15.24
N ASN A 349 -16.43 19.94 14.69
CA ASN A 349 -15.47 20.72 15.48
C ASN A 349 -16.17 21.58 16.54
N VAL A 350 -17.33 22.18 16.25
CA VAL A 350 -18.13 22.93 17.24
C VAL A 350 -18.58 22.02 18.39
N PHE A 351 -19.11 20.83 18.09
CA PHE A 351 -19.48 19.86 19.13
C PHE A 351 -18.30 19.47 20.00
N LEU A 352 -17.14 19.21 19.39
CA LEU A 352 -15.93 18.87 20.11
C LEU A 352 -15.43 20.04 20.98
N GLY A 353 -15.56 21.28 20.49
CA GLY A 353 -15.28 22.49 21.26
C GLY A 353 -16.21 22.68 22.46
N LEU A 354 -17.50 22.36 22.31
CA LEU A 354 -18.47 22.35 23.41
C LEU A 354 -18.12 21.30 24.47
N ASP A 355 -17.69 20.11 24.05
CA ASP A 355 -17.27 19.07 24.97
C ASP A 355 -15.97 19.43 25.68
N LEU A 356 -15.03 20.07 24.98
CA LEU A 356 -13.81 20.64 25.56
C LEU A 356 -14.16 21.74 26.59
N PHE A 357 -15.14 22.60 26.30
CA PHE A 357 -15.62 23.64 27.21
C PHE A 357 -16.31 23.06 28.45
N LYS A 358 -17.18 22.05 28.27
CA LYS A 358 -17.80 21.33 29.40
C LYS A 358 -16.72 20.69 30.28
N ALA A 359 -15.69 20.11 29.68
CA ALA A 359 -14.57 19.51 30.39
C ALA A 359 -13.72 20.54 31.15
N PHE A 360 -13.52 21.74 30.59
CA PHE A 360 -12.88 22.88 31.25
C PHE A 360 -13.67 23.36 32.46
N ARG A 361 -14.98 23.57 32.28
CA ARG A 361 -15.89 24.04 33.34
C ARG A 361 -15.97 23.07 34.51
N ARG A 362 -16.05 21.77 34.24
CA ARG A 362 -16.05 20.70 35.26
C ARG A 362 -14.76 20.64 36.08
N GLU A 363 -13.64 21.09 35.52
CA GLU A 363 -12.33 21.00 36.17
C GLU A 363 -11.96 22.27 36.94
N ILE A 364 -12.45 23.42 36.49
CA ILE A 364 -12.31 24.71 37.22
C ILE A 364 -13.30 24.82 38.37
N ASN A 365 -14.52 24.33 38.18
CA ASN A 365 -15.57 24.32 39.20
C ASN A 365 -15.96 22.87 39.50
N PRO A 366 -15.15 22.12 40.28
CA PRO A 366 -15.57 20.81 40.75
C PRO A 366 -16.85 20.97 41.57
N PRO A 367 -17.87 20.11 41.39
CA PRO A 367 -19.06 20.14 42.23
C PRO A 367 -18.63 20.01 43.70
N GLN A 368 -19.14 20.90 44.56
CA GLN A 368 -19.10 20.68 46.00
C GLN A 368 -19.95 19.43 46.27
N ASN A 369 -19.30 18.29 46.46
CA ASN A 369 -19.97 17.20 47.15
C ASN A 369 -20.19 17.69 48.59
N HIS A 370 -21.44 17.97 48.92
CA HIS A 370 -21.93 17.94 50.28
C HIS A 370 -21.48 16.62 50.90
N GLN A 371 -20.77 16.72 52.03
CA GLN A 371 -20.73 15.65 53.01
C GLN A 371 -22.16 15.47 53.52
N GLU A 372 -22.72 14.28 53.29
CA GLU A 372 -23.43 13.45 54.28
C GLU A 372 -23.60 12.04 53.72
#